data_AF-A0AAE0RLR2-F1
#
_entry.id   AF-A0AAE0RLR2-F1
#
_cell.length_a   1.000
_cell.length_b   1.000
_cell.length_c   1.000
_cell.angle_alpha   90.00
_cell.angle_beta   90.00
_cell.angle_gamma   90.00
#
_symmetry.space_group_name_H-M   'P 1'
#
loop_
_entity.id
_entity.type
_entity.pdbx_description
1 polymer ?
#
loop_
_entity_poly.entity_id
_entity_poly.type
_entity_poly.pdbx_seq_one_letter_code
_entity_poly.pdbx_strand_id
1 'polypeptide(L)'
;MPPTYDPPTSSPRRQSTHPTPSKVTLVWRFVCLLMTLFFFMAALFNINDSDWYLWVPIYGVPWLVSLPLVIKPELLETKVWTYISVIHLTLCCAYCLYTVVLVFEAINGQLTNPLKHEEGREMAGLLIVIAWLTICRFTNIGRPGDIVSNKTMMSALLVMTITLAVLPLFIWSLCLVSDWHTRLGHCKDMFVIGVVS
;
A
#
# COMPACT_ATOMS: atom_id res chain seq x y z
N MET A 1 -28.56 52.51 -47.41
CA MET A 1 -28.12 52.12 -46.06
C MET A 1 -27.00 51.11 -46.21
N PRO A 2 -25.77 51.40 -45.78
CA PRO A 2 -24.73 50.38 -45.70
C PRO A 2 -24.95 49.52 -44.44
N PRO A 3 -24.56 48.23 -44.45
CA PRO A 3 -24.62 47.39 -43.27
C PRO A 3 -23.48 47.75 -42.30
N THR A 4 -23.84 48.03 -41.06
CA THR A 4 -22.93 48.20 -39.92
C THR A 4 -22.25 46.85 -39.61
N TYR A 5 -20.93 46.84 -39.60
CA TYR A 5 -20.12 45.70 -39.16
C TYR A 5 -19.79 45.86 -37.68
N ASP A 6 -20.34 45.00 -36.83
CA ASP A 6 -20.00 44.93 -35.41
C ASP A 6 -18.85 43.92 -35.20
N PRO A 7 -17.75 44.29 -34.51
CA PRO A 7 -16.69 43.35 -34.17
C PRO A 7 -17.10 42.45 -32.99
N PRO A 8 -16.70 41.16 -32.97
CA PRO A 8 -16.96 40.29 -31.83
C PRO A 8 -16.01 40.62 -30.67
N THR A 9 -16.49 41.40 -29.72
CA THR A 9 -15.82 41.57 -28.42
C THR A 9 -16.18 40.46 -27.43
N SER A 10 -15.14 40.02 -26.72
CA SER A 10 -15.12 39.20 -25.51
C SER A 10 -14.93 37.69 -25.70
N SER A 11 -13.67 37.28 -25.74
CA SER A 11 -13.23 35.95 -25.34
C SER A 11 -13.66 35.69 -23.88
N PRO A 12 -14.30 34.57 -23.55
CA PRO A 12 -14.59 34.25 -22.16
C PRO A 12 -13.28 33.95 -21.44
N ARG A 13 -13.00 34.78 -20.43
CA ARG A 13 -11.94 34.60 -19.43
C ARG A 13 -12.01 33.17 -18.89
N ARG A 14 -11.00 32.36 -19.22
CA ARG A 14 -10.81 31.00 -18.69
C ARG A 14 -10.73 31.10 -17.16
N GLN A 15 -11.84 30.85 -16.48
CA GLN A 15 -11.85 30.72 -15.03
C GLN A 15 -10.93 29.56 -14.68
N SER A 16 -9.79 29.84 -14.02
CA SER A 16 -9.00 28.81 -13.37
C SER A 16 -9.74 28.40 -12.10
N THR A 17 -10.81 27.61 -12.27
CA THR A 17 -11.36 26.84 -11.17
C THR A 17 -10.32 25.78 -10.85
N HIS A 18 -9.67 25.88 -9.68
CA HIS A 18 -8.99 24.72 -9.13
C HIS A 18 -10.05 23.63 -9.00
N PRO A 19 -9.97 22.52 -9.76
CA PRO A 19 -10.98 21.48 -9.67
C PRO A 19 -10.90 20.90 -8.26
N THR A 20 -11.99 21.01 -7.51
CA THR A 20 -12.11 20.30 -6.24
C THR A 20 -11.99 18.80 -6.52
N PRO A 21 -11.17 18.06 -5.76
CA PRO A 21 -10.98 16.64 -6.00
C PRO A 21 -12.31 15.91 -5.86
N SER A 22 -12.61 15.01 -6.80
CA SER A 22 -13.82 14.21 -6.75
C SER A 22 -13.84 13.34 -5.48
N LYS A 23 -15.04 12.94 -5.00
CA LYS A 23 -15.17 12.01 -3.86
C LYS A 23 -14.37 10.71 -4.07
N VAL A 24 -14.32 10.21 -5.31
CA VAL A 24 -13.56 9.00 -5.68
C VAL A 24 -12.06 9.22 -5.50
N THR A 25 -11.55 10.38 -5.94
CA THR A 25 -10.15 10.76 -5.74
C THR A 25 -9.80 10.88 -4.26
N LEU A 26 -10.70 11.43 -3.45
CA LEU A 26 -10.50 11.54 -2.01
C LEU A 26 -10.42 10.16 -1.33
N VAL A 27 -11.34 9.25 -1.68
CA VAL A 27 -11.33 7.86 -1.19
C VAL A 27 -10.05 7.15 -1.60
N TRP A 28 -9.63 7.29 -2.86
CA TRP A 28 -8.39 6.70 -3.35
C TRP A 28 -7.17 7.20 -2.57
N ARG A 29 -7.07 8.50 -2.33
CA ARG A 29 -5.98 9.09 -1.54
C ARG A 29 -5.98 8.58 -0.11
N PHE A 30 -7.15 8.41 0.49
CA PHE A 30 -7.28 7.84 1.83
C PHE A 30 -6.82 6.37 1.88
N VAL A 31 -7.21 5.56 0.89
CA VAL A 31 -6.74 4.17 0.76
C VAL A 31 -5.22 4.12 0.57
N CYS A 32 -4.67 4.97 -0.31
CA CYS A 32 -3.22 5.07 -0.50
C CYS A 32 -2.51 5.46 0.81
N LEU A 33 -3.08 6.37 1.59
CA LEU A 33 -2.52 6.78 2.87
C LEU A 33 -2.49 5.61 3.87
N LEU A 34 -3.60 4.89 4.00
CA LEU A 34 -3.67 3.70 4.88
C LEU A 34 -2.65 2.63 4.47
N MET A 35 -2.54 2.35 3.17
CA MET A 35 -1.58 1.36 2.65
C MET A 35 -0.14 1.83 2.86
N THR A 36 0.14 3.11 2.65
CA THR A 36 1.45 3.70 2.92
C THR A 36 1.83 3.55 4.40
N LEU A 37 0.91 3.84 5.32
CA LEU A 37 1.13 3.67 6.76
C LEU A 37 1.33 2.20 7.13
N PHE A 38 0.53 1.30 6.57
CA PHE A 38 0.68 -0.14 6.77
C PHE A 38 2.07 -0.63 6.37
N PHE A 39 2.53 -0.29 5.16
CA PHE A 39 3.85 -0.73 4.68
C PHE A 39 5.00 -0.11 5.46
N PHE A 40 4.88 1.17 5.84
CA PHE A 40 5.87 1.80 6.70
C PHE A 40 6.00 1.06 8.03
N MET A 41 4.85 0.80 8.67
CA MET A 41 4.80 0.14 9.95
C MET A 41 5.30 -1.32 9.86
N ALA A 42 4.91 -2.05 8.82
CA ALA A 42 5.41 -3.39 8.55
C ALA A 42 6.94 -3.37 8.37
N ALA A 43 7.49 -2.43 7.60
CA ALA A 43 8.93 -2.27 7.46
C ALA A 43 9.59 -1.99 8.82
N LEU A 44 9.02 -1.11 9.66
CA LEU A 44 9.58 -0.80 10.97
C LEU A 44 9.67 -2.02 11.90
N PHE A 45 8.63 -2.84 11.97
CA PHE A 45 8.65 -4.01 12.85
C PHE A 45 9.63 -5.09 12.42
N ASN A 46 9.87 -5.20 11.11
CA ASN A 46 10.80 -6.19 10.59
C ASN A 46 12.27 -5.73 10.70
N ILE A 47 12.57 -4.52 11.19
CA ILE A 47 13.97 -4.07 11.39
C ILE A 47 14.70 -4.92 12.43
N ASN A 48 13.97 -5.42 13.41
CA ASN A 48 14.54 -6.16 14.53
C ASN A 48 14.61 -7.68 14.28
N ASP A 49 14.07 -8.14 13.15
CA ASP A 49 14.03 -9.56 12.82
C ASP A 49 15.35 -10.01 12.18
N SER A 50 15.67 -11.30 12.28
CA SER A 50 16.97 -11.84 11.85
C SER A 50 17.22 -11.68 10.34
N ASP A 51 16.15 -11.56 9.57
CA ASP A 51 16.08 -11.43 8.12
C ASP A 51 15.51 -10.06 7.68
N TRP A 52 15.70 -9.03 8.51
CA TRP A 52 15.31 -7.64 8.22
C TRP A 52 15.75 -7.16 6.83
N TYR A 53 16.91 -7.61 6.35
CA TYR A 53 17.47 -7.24 5.06
C TYR A 53 16.59 -7.67 3.87
N LEU A 54 15.69 -8.63 4.08
CA LEU A 54 14.73 -9.11 3.10
C LEU A 54 13.38 -8.40 3.26
N TRP A 55 12.84 -8.39 4.48
CA TRP A 55 11.49 -7.87 4.74
C TRP A 55 11.39 -6.35 4.73
N VAL A 56 12.41 -5.65 5.22
CA VAL A 56 12.44 -4.18 5.21
C VAL A 56 12.36 -3.65 3.77
N PRO A 57 13.12 -4.15 2.78
CA PRO A 57 12.92 -3.77 1.38
C PRO A 57 11.57 -4.19 0.80
N ILE A 58 11.07 -5.40 1.13
CA ILE A 58 9.78 -5.91 0.63
C ILE A 58 8.63 -4.95 0.97
N TYR A 59 8.62 -4.39 2.19
CA TYR A 59 7.61 -3.43 2.63
C TYR A 59 8.00 -1.97 2.36
N GLY A 60 9.28 -1.63 2.44
CA GLY A 60 9.80 -0.27 2.29
C GLY A 60 9.63 0.29 0.87
N VAL A 61 9.82 -0.53 -0.16
CA VAL A 61 9.60 -0.09 -1.55
C VAL A 61 8.12 0.26 -1.80
N PRO A 62 7.13 -0.60 -1.48
CA PRO A 62 5.70 -0.27 -1.51
C PRO A 62 5.34 1.01 -0.76
N TRP A 63 5.94 1.23 0.42
CA TRP A 63 5.78 2.48 1.17
C TRP A 63 6.22 3.70 0.35
N LEU A 64 7.44 3.67 -0.20
CA LEU A 64 8.00 4.78 -0.97
C LEU A 64 7.25 5.05 -2.28
N VAL A 65 6.75 4.02 -2.96
CA VAL A 65 5.99 4.20 -4.21
C VAL A 65 4.53 4.57 -3.99
N SER A 66 3.96 4.28 -2.81
CA SER A 66 2.57 4.60 -2.47
C SER A 66 2.40 5.99 -1.86
N LEU A 67 3.39 6.46 -1.09
CA LEU A 67 3.35 7.77 -0.45
C LEU A 67 3.08 8.93 -1.42
N PRO A 68 3.74 9.02 -2.59
CA PRO A 68 3.48 10.09 -3.56
C PRO A 68 2.06 10.04 -4.14
N LEU A 69 1.42 8.87 -4.20
CA LEU A 69 0.08 8.68 -4.76
C LEU A 69 -1.01 9.35 -3.91
N VAL A 70 -0.75 9.54 -2.62
CA VAL A 70 -1.63 10.29 -1.70
C VAL A 70 -1.79 11.74 -2.16
N ILE A 71 -0.74 12.33 -2.73
CA ILE A 71 -0.72 13.73 -3.15
C ILE A 71 -1.04 13.83 -4.64
N LYS A 72 -0.37 13.04 -5.48
CA LYS A 72 -0.41 13.10 -6.94
C LYS A 72 -0.75 11.73 -7.53
N PRO A 73 -2.06 11.39 -7.67
CA PRO A 73 -2.46 10.12 -8.26
C PRO A 73 -2.06 9.99 -9.73
N GLU A 74 -1.73 11.10 -10.43
CA GLU A 74 -1.20 11.08 -11.80
C GLU A 74 0.09 10.26 -11.93
N LEU A 75 0.82 10.05 -10.82
CA LEU A 75 2.07 9.30 -10.82
C LEU A 75 1.90 7.82 -11.24
N LEU A 76 0.69 7.25 -11.10
CA LEU A 76 0.36 5.91 -11.58
C LEU A 76 0.57 5.73 -13.09
N GLU A 77 0.51 6.82 -13.86
CA GLU A 77 0.64 6.81 -15.32
C GLU A 77 2.10 7.00 -15.78
N THR A 78 3.00 7.29 -14.84
CA THR A 78 4.41 7.50 -15.18
C THR A 78 5.11 6.17 -15.46
N LYS A 79 6.04 6.20 -16.43
CA LYS A 79 6.88 5.03 -16.75
C LYS A 79 7.76 4.63 -15.57
N VAL A 80 8.30 5.60 -14.83
CA VAL A 80 9.17 5.34 -13.66
C VAL A 80 8.43 4.56 -12.59
N TRP A 81 7.25 5.04 -12.17
CA TRP A 81 6.42 4.32 -11.20
C TRP A 81 6.06 2.92 -11.72
N THR A 82 5.70 2.81 -13.00
CA THR A 82 5.38 1.53 -13.63
C THR A 82 6.55 0.54 -13.55
N TYR A 83 7.77 0.94 -13.91
CA TYR A 83 8.92 0.05 -13.89
C TYR A 83 9.25 -0.42 -12.47
N ILE A 84 9.29 0.50 -11.50
CA ILE A 84 9.57 0.17 -10.10
C ILE A 84 8.52 -0.81 -9.57
N SER A 85 7.23 -0.51 -9.77
CA SER A 85 6.14 -1.37 -9.30
C SER A 85 6.13 -2.75 -9.96
N VAL A 86 6.43 -2.85 -11.26
CA VAL A 86 6.47 -4.13 -11.96
C VAL A 86 7.66 -4.97 -11.52
N ILE A 87 8.85 -4.39 -11.42
CA ILE A 87 10.05 -5.11 -10.94
C ILE A 87 9.81 -5.64 -9.52
N HIS A 88 9.33 -4.78 -8.61
CA HIS A 88 9.05 -5.18 -7.24
C HIS A 88 7.97 -6.25 -7.15
N LEU A 89 6.88 -6.10 -7.91
CA LEU A 89 5.81 -7.10 -7.99
C LEU A 89 6.34 -8.45 -8.48
N THR A 90 7.17 -8.47 -9.52
CA THR A 90 7.76 -9.71 -10.03
C THR A 90 8.64 -10.39 -8.99
N LEU A 91 9.48 -9.63 -8.28
CA LEU A 91 10.31 -10.16 -7.20
C LEU A 91 9.47 -10.72 -6.05
N CYS A 92 8.44 -9.98 -5.61
CA CYS A 92 7.51 -10.45 -4.58
C CYS A 92 6.75 -11.71 -5.00
N CYS A 93 6.30 -11.81 -6.25
CA CYS A 93 5.64 -13.00 -6.76
C CYS A 93 6.59 -14.20 -6.82
N ALA A 94 7.82 -14.02 -7.31
CA ALA A 94 8.82 -15.08 -7.34
C ALA A 94 9.15 -15.57 -5.92
N TYR A 95 9.29 -14.65 -4.98
CA TYR A 95 9.52 -14.99 -3.57
C TYR A 95 8.30 -15.69 -2.93
N CYS A 96 7.08 -15.26 -3.24
CA CYS A 96 5.86 -15.93 -2.80
C CYS A 96 5.75 -17.37 -3.34
N LEU A 97 6.17 -17.60 -4.59
CA LEU A 97 6.21 -18.97 -5.14
C LEU A 97 7.23 -19.82 -4.40
N TYR A 98 8.40 -19.25 -4.09
CA TYR A 98 9.42 -19.92 -3.30
C TYR A 98 8.93 -20.31 -1.90
N THR A 99 8.27 -19.39 -1.18
CA THR A 99 7.72 -19.69 0.16
C THR A 99 6.62 -20.74 0.11
N VAL A 100 5.78 -20.75 -0.93
CA VAL A 100 4.76 -21.80 -1.12
C VAL A 100 5.40 -23.18 -1.30
N VAL A 101 6.50 -23.29 -2.05
CA VAL A 101 7.24 -24.56 -2.19
C VAL A 101 7.77 -25.03 -0.83
N LEU A 102 8.36 -24.14 -0.03
CA LEU A 102 8.82 -24.46 1.33
C LEU A 102 7.69 -24.95 2.24
N VAL A 103 6.50 -24.32 2.15
CA VAL A 103 5.31 -24.76 2.90
C VAL A 103 4.91 -26.19 2.50
N PHE A 104 4.91 -26.51 1.20
CA PHE A 104 4.62 -27.87 0.75
C PHE A 104 5.64 -28.90 1.24
N GLU A 105 6.93 -28.57 1.19
CA GLU A 105 8.00 -29.44 1.71
C GLU A 105 7.86 -29.70 3.21
N ALA A 106 7.47 -28.66 3.98
CA ALA A 106 7.22 -28.80 5.40
C ALA A 106 5.97 -29.63 5.73
N ILE A 107 4.88 -29.46 4.97
CA ILE A 107 3.68 -30.30 5.11
C ILE A 107 4.02 -31.77 4.81
N ASN A 108 4.91 -32.03 3.86
CA ASN A 108 5.42 -33.37 3.53
C ASN A 108 6.44 -33.91 4.55
N GLY A 109 6.67 -33.21 5.67
CA GLY A 109 7.55 -33.64 6.74
C GLY A 109 9.04 -33.54 6.43
N GLN A 110 9.42 -32.86 5.34
CA GLN A 110 10.83 -32.65 4.95
C GLN A 110 11.46 -31.45 5.64
N LEU A 111 10.64 -30.53 6.17
CA LEU A 111 11.08 -29.30 6.85
C LEU A 111 10.23 -29.06 8.11
N THR A 112 10.80 -28.34 9.07
CA THR A 112 10.05 -27.80 10.22
C THR A 112 8.98 -26.81 9.73
N ASN A 113 7.80 -26.81 10.34
CA ASN A 113 6.66 -25.97 9.93
C ASN A 113 7.06 -24.48 9.73
N PRO A 114 7.02 -23.95 8.50
CA PRO A 114 7.33 -22.56 8.15
C PRO A 114 6.16 -21.62 8.47
N LEU A 115 5.07 -22.13 9.03
CA LEU A 115 4.00 -21.32 9.63
C LEU A 115 4.19 -21.17 11.14
N LYS A 116 5.43 -21.04 11.62
CA LYS A 116 5.64 -20.40 12.92
C LYS A 116 5.04 -18.99 12.86
N HIS A 117 4.54 -18.51 14.00
CA HIS A 117 3.67 -17.32 14.06
C HIS A 117 4.27 -16.07 13.37
N GLU A 118 5.60 -15.92 13.42
CA GLU A 118 6.41 -14.87 12.78
C GLU A 118 6.40 -14.96 11.24
N GLU A 119 6.72 -16.12 10.69
CA GLU A 119 6.83 -16.38 9.24
C GLU A 119 5.45 -16.37 8.55
N GLY A 120 4.39 -16.77 9.25
CA GLY A 120 3.01 -16.63 8.79
C GLY A 120 2.54 -15.17 8.67
N ARG A 121 2.99 -14.29 9.57
CA ARG A 121 2.71 -12.84 9.51
C ARG A 121 3.36 -12.22 8.27
N GLU A 122 4.61 -12.57 8.00
CA GLU A 122 5.37 -12.07 6.86
C GLU A 122 4.77 -12.51 5.52
N MET A 123 4.38 -13.79 5.41
CA MET A 123 3.68 -14.31 4.23
C MET A 123 2.37 -13.57 3.98
N ALA A 124 1.58 -13.30 5.02
CA ALA A 124 0.35 -12.51 4.89
C ALA A 124 0.64 -11.08 4.41
N GLY A 125 1.68 -10.43 4.96
CA GLY A 125 2.10 -9.11 4.51
C GLY A 125 2.58 -9.09 3.05
N LEU A 126 3.30 -10.12 2.61
CA LEU A 126 3.75 -10.28 1.22
C LEU A 126 2.56 -10.34 0.25
N LEU A 127 1.52 -11.09 0.60
CA LEU A 127 0.29 -11.18 -0.19
C LEU A 127 -0.41 -9.82 -0.29
N ILE A 128 -0.40 -9.01 0.78
CA ILE A 128 -0.95 -7.64 0.75
C ILE A 128 -0.15 -6.74 -0.19
N VAL A 129 1.19 -6.83 -0.19
CA VAL A 129 2.06 -6.08 -1.13
C VAL A 129 1.73 -6.44 -2.58
N ILE A 130 1.67 -7.75 -2.89
CA ILE A 130 1.34 -8.26 -4.23
C ILE A 130 -0.03 -7.76 -4.66
N ALA A 131 -1.04 -7.91 -3.80
CA ALA A 131 -2.41 -7.47 -4.09
C ALA A 131 -2.47 -5.96 -4.35
N TRP A 132 -1.82 -5.16 -3.50
CA TRP A 132 -1.80 -3.70 -3.63
C TRP A 132 -1.16 -3.24 -4.94
N LEU A 133 0.05 -3.71 -5.25
CA LEU A 133 0.74 -3.34 -6.49
C LEU A 133 -0.02 -3.83 -7.74
N THR A 134 -0.64 -5.00 -7.67
CA THR A 134 -1.52 -5.52 -8.73
C THR A 134 -2.72 -4.60 -8.94
N ILE A 135 -3.39 -4.17 -7.87
CA ILE A 135 -4.50 -3.22 -7.94
C ILE A 135 -4.05 -1.91 -8.58
N CYS A 136 -2.98 -1.28 -8.08
CA CYS A 136 -2.47 -0.03 -8.63
C CYS A 136 -2.03 -0.15 -10.09
N ARG A 137 -1.55 -1.33 -10.51
CA ARG A 137 -1.03 -1.55 -11.88
C ARG A 137 -2.12 -1.86 -12.89
N PHE A 138 -2.97 -2.83 -12.58
CA PHE A 138 -3.88 -3.44 -13.54
C PHE A 138 -5.31 -2.92 -13.45
N THR A 139 -5.63 -2.14 -12.41
CA THR A 139 -6.93 -1.48 -12.30
C THR A 139 -6.80 -0.02 -12.71
N ASN A 140 -7.89 0.54 -13.25
CA ASN A 140 -7.98 1.97 -13.54
C ASN A 140 -8.42 2.79 -12.32
N ILE A 141 -8.35 2.19 -11.13
CA ILE A 141 -8.83 2.83 -9.91
C ILE A 141 -7.85 3.95 -9.51
N GLY A 142 -8.41 5.14 -9.28
CA GLY A 142 -7.63 6.29 -8.86
C GLY A 142 -6.92 7.05 -9.99
N ARG A 143 -7.01 6.60 -11.24
CA ARG A 143 -6.46 7.34 -12.39
C ARG A 143 -7.30 8.59 -12.70
N PRO A 144 -6.67 9.75 -12.97
CA PRO A 144 -7.39 10.95 -13.36
C PRO A 144 -8.04 10.79 -14.74
N GLY A 145 -9.36 10.96 -14.83
CA GLY A 145 -10.10 10.98 -16.10
C GLY A 145 -10.97 9.75 -16.39
N ASP A 146 -10.79 8.65 -15.67
CA ASP A 146 -11.63 7.45 -15.82
C ASP A 146 -12.90 7.55 -14.96
N ILE A 147 -14.03 7.84 -15.63
CA ILE A 147 -15.36 8.02 -15.02
C ILE A 147 -16.00 6.66 -14.64
N VAL A 148 -15.46 5.54 -15.11
CA VAL A 148 -15.95 4.19 -14.76
C VAL A 148 -15.35 3.74 -13.42
N SER A 149 -15.59 4.53 -12.37
CA SER A 149 -15.40 4.04 -11.01
C SER A 149 -16.54 3.08 -10.72
N ASN A 150 -16.26 1.78 -10.76
CA ASN A 150 -17.17 0.80 -10.20
C ASN A 150 -17.25 1.06 -8.69
N LYS A 151 -18.29 1.79 -8.25
CA LYS A 151 -18.49 2.19 -6.85
C LYS A 151 -18.40 0.98 -5.91
N THR A 152 -18.87 -0.19 -6.35
CA THR A 152 -18.79 -1.45 -5.61
C THR A 152 -17.34 -1.89 -5.40
N MET A 153 -16.49 -1.77 -6.43
CA MET A 153 -15.07 -2.12 -6.34
C MET A 153 -14.31 -1.14 -5.42
N MET A 154 -14.61 0.15 -5.48
CA MET A 154 -14.02 1.14 -4.58
C MET A 154 -14.45 0.92 -3.12
N SER A 155 -15.73 0.64 -2.88
CA SER A 155 -16.22 0.28 -1.55
C SER A 155 -15.60 -1.01 -1.02
N ALA A 156 -15.45 -2.03 -1.87
CA ALA A 156 -14.79 -3.28 -1.50
C ALA A 156 -13.32 -3.05 -1.15
N LEU A 157 -12.59 -2.25 -1.94
CA LEU A 157 -11.21 -1.88 -1.63
C LEU A 157 -11.11 -1.13 -0.29
N LEU A 158 -12.03 -0.21 -0.03
CA LEU A 158 -12.07 0.51 1.23
C LEU A 158 -12.31 -0.45 2.40
N VAL A 159 -13.31 -1.34 2.31
CA VAL A 159 -13.58 -2.34 3.36
C VAL A 159 -12.38 -3.25 3.58
N MET A 160 -11.79 -3.79 2.51
CA MET A 160 -10.61 -4.65 2.58
C MET A 160 -9.40 -3.92 3.18
N THR A 161 -9.19 -2.66 2.80
CA THR A 161 -8.12 -1.82 3.37
C THR A 161 -8.36 -1.59 4.85
N ILE A 162 -9.60 -1.30 5.26
CA ILE A 162 -9.91 -1.11 6.69
C ILE A 162 -9.71 -2.42 7.45
N THR A 163 -10.27 -3.54 6.99
CA THR A 163 -10.18 -4.80 7.74
C THR A 163 -8.75 -5.33 7.79
N LEU A 164 -8.03 -5.32 6.67
CA LEU A 164 -6.71 -5.93 6.58
C LEU A 164 -5.56 -5.01 6.99
N ALA A 165 -5.72 -3.69 6.93
CA ALA A 165 -4.67 -2.75 7.31
C ALA A 165 -4.93 -2.10 8.68
N VAL A 166 -6.15 -1.68 8.99
CA VAL A 166 -6.42 -0.95 10.25
C VAL A 166 -6.36 -1.86 11.46
N LEU A 167 -6.81 -3.12 11.37
CA LEU A 167 -6.72 -4.06 12.49
C LEU A 167 -5.26 -4.34 12.88
N PRO A 168 -4.35 -4.72 11.95
CA PRO A 168 -2.93 -4.86 12.28
C PRO A 168 -2.31 -3.55 12.75
N LEU A 169 -2.58 -2.43 12.06
CA LEU A 169 -2.05 -1.11 12.45
C LEU A 169 -2.45 -0.72 13.87
N PHE A 170 -3.70 -0.96 14.26
CA PHE A 170 -4.19 -0.65 15.60
C PHE A 170 -3.51 -1.53 16.65
N ILE A 171 -3.50 -2.84 16.44
CA ILE A 171 -2.85 -3.80 17.35
C ILE A 171 -1.36 -3.44 17.53
N TRP A 172 -0.68 -3.18 16.43
CA TRP A 172 0.71 -2.79 16.42
C TRP A 172 0.99 -1.43 17.04
N SER A 173 0.13 -0.44 16.81
CA SER A 173 0.25 0.88 17.43
C SER A 173 0.10 0.80 18.95
N LEU A 174 -0.72 -0.12 19.47
CA LEU A 174 -0.79 -0.37 20.91
C LEU A 174 0.53 -0.89 21.48
N CYS A 175 1.28 -1.69 20.71
CA CYS A 175 2.61 -2.12 21.15
C CYS A 175 3.64 -0.97 21.17
N LEU A 176 3.43 0.12 20.42
CA LEU A 176 4.29 1.33 20.46
C LEU A 176 3.96 2.28 21.63
N VAL A 177 2.79 2.14 22.27
CA VAL A 177 2.35 3.06 23.32
C VAL A 177 2.67 2.47 24.69
N SER A 178 3.56 3.12 25.45
CA SER A 178 3.81 2.86 26.87
C SER A 178 4.28 1.41 27.19
N ASP A 179 4.04 0.92 28.41
CA ASP A 179 4.51 -0.38 28.92
C ASP A 179 3.72 -1.59 28.38
N TRP A 180 2.84 -1.38 27.38
CA TRP A 180 1.97 -2.42 26.85
C TRP A 180 2.74 -3.56 26.15
N HIS A 181 3.95 -3.27 25.67
CA HIS A 181 4.88 -4.27 25.14
C HIS A 181 5.24 -5.37 26.17
N THR A 182 5.17 -5.07 27.48
CA THR A 182 5.41 -6.06 28.56
C THR A 182 4.15 -6.84 28.97
N ARG A 183 2.96 -6.31 28.67
CA ARG A 183 1.66 -6.82 29.12
C ARG A 183 0.99 -7.73 28.09
N LEU A 184 1.30 -7.53 26.81
CA LEU A 184 0.73 -8.26 25.69
C LEU A 184 1.75 -9.25 25.13
N GLY A 185 1.45 -10.55 25.25
CA GLY A 185 2.35 -11.62 24.81
C GLY A 185 2.74 -11.55 23.33
N HIS A 186 1.91 -10.95 22.48
CA HIS A 186 2.19 -10.79 21.04
C HIS A 186 3.17 -9.64 20.72
N CYS A 187 3.45 -8.74 21.66
CA CYS A 187 4.41 -7.64 21.47
C CYS A 187 5.84 -8.00 21.94
N LYS A 188 6.03 -9.15 22.61
CA LYS A 188 7.30 -9.51 23.27
C LYS A 188 8.49 -9.62 22.32
N ASP A 189 8.25 -10.01 21.08
CA ASP A 189 9.29 -10.19 20.07
C ASP A 189 9.37 -9.02 19.06
N MET A 190 8.47 -8.02 19.19
CA MET A 190 8.40 -6.88 18.25
C MET A 190 9.36 -5.73 18.61
N PHE A 191 9.89 -5.69 19.83
CA PHE A 191 10.76 -4.63 20.32
C PHE A 191 11.92 -5.20 21.14
N VAL A 192 13.02 -5.56 20.47
CA VAL A 192 14.33 -5.60 21.12
C VAL A 192 15.04 -4.27 20.84
N ILE A 193 14.46 -3.16 21.31
CA ILE A 193 15.27 -1.97 21.51
C ILE A 193 16.15 -2.29 22.71
N GLY A 194 17.45 -2.47 22.43
CA GLY A 194 18.46 -2.87 23.39
C GLY A 194 18.31 -2.18 24.74
N VAL A 195 17.85 -2.95 25.73
CA VAL A 195 18.28 -2.76 27.11
C VAL A 195 19.46 -3.70 27.29
N VAL A 196 20.64 -3.20 26.88
CA VAL A 196 21.84 -3.52 27.65
C VAL A 196 21.61 -2.87 29.01
N SER A 197 21.29 -3.68 30.01
CA SER A 197 21.54 -3.38 31.41
C SER A 197 22.07 -4.64 32.06
#